data_AF-R7VE28-F1
#
_entry.id   AF-R7VE28-F1
#
_cell.length_a   1.000
_cell.length_b   1.000
_cell.length_c   1.000
_cell.angle_alpha   90.00
_cell.angle_beta   90.00
_cell.angle_gamma   90.00
#
_symmetry.space_group_name_H-M   'P 1'
#
loop_
_entity.id
_entity.type
_entity.pdbx_description
1 polymer ?
#
loop_
_entity_poly.entity_id
_entity_poly.type
_entity_poly.pdbx_seq_one_letter_code
_entity_poly.pdbx_strand_id
1 'polypeptide(L)'
;MERFEWRKFLPNLRLRNPAAPDDQKQCTLEMSSEAKKKKEAFPPAPHKMLKAKTANAEARRMCSVKKHARIPRNAMLGFYVLPFGKYKHCTFRWLIENDVGYLKYIVDTHTEEAKRRSEPGADDWVKDALKEYALSFPPVSRLLEVNVDRTVYDQAGPFDGVTFERMHQMYAAHEAKEAASDEEKQQFRLAHVE
;
A
#
# COMPACT_ATOMS: atom_id res chain seq x y z
N MET A 1 0.16 -25.26 24.59
CA MET A 1 -0.71 -24.86 23.46
C MET A 1 0.12 -23.98 22.53
N GLU A 2 0.51 -24.48 21.36
CA GLU A 2 1.15 -23.65 20.33
C GLU A 2 0.18 -22.55 19.92
N ARG A 3 0.57 -21.29 20.11
CA ARG A 3 -0.18 -20.15 19.57
C ARG A 3 -0.17 -20.27 18.05
N PHE A 4 -1.34 -20.30 17.43
CA PHE A 4 -1.46 -20.26 15.98
C PHE A 4 -0.89 -18.93 15.45
N GLU A 5 0.27 -18.99 14.80
CA GLU A 5 0.97 -17.80 14.29
C GLU A 5 0.44 -17.39 12.91
N TRP A 6 -0.74 -16.77 12.88
CA TRP A 6 -1.26 -16.16 11.65
C TRP A 6 -0.32 -15.08 11.08
N ARG A 7 0.56 -14.53 11.91
CA ARG A 7 1.57 -13.52 11.52
C ARG A 7 2.46 -13.98 10.38
N LYS A 8 2.73 -15.29 10.25
CA LYS A 8 3.53 -15.84 9.13
C LYS A 8 2.87 -15.67 7.75
N PHE A 9 1.56 -15.40 7.74
CA PHE A 9 0.79 -15.16 6.51
C PHE A 9 0.77 -13.69 6.09
N LEU A 10 1.24 -12.78 6.96
CA LEU A 10 1.40 -11.37 6.60
C LEU A 10 2.60 -11.18 5.65
N PRO A 11 2.55 -10.13 4.80
CA PRO A 11 3.65 -9.80 3.91
C PRO A 11 4.87 -9.28 4.66
N ASN A 12 6.06 -9.51 4.09
CA ASN A 12 7.28 -8.82 4.49
C ASN A 12 7.42 -7.49 3.72
N LEU A 13 7.09 -6.38 4.38
CA LEU A 13 7.09 -5.06 3.77
C LEU A 13 8.51 -4.50 3.66
N ARG A 14 8.91 -4.10 2.44
CA ARG A 14 10.17 -3.40 2.19
C ARG A 14 10.02 -1.93 2.58
N LEU A 15 10.58 -1.55 3.72
CA LEU A 15 10.49 -0.18 4.22
C LEU A 15 11.67 0.66 3.71
N ARG A 16 11.39 1.92 3.35
CA ARG A 16 12.42 2.89 2.93
C ARG A 16 13.34 3.28 4.10
N ASN A 17 12.75 3.60 5.24
CA ASN A 17 13.47 3.90 6.48
C ASN A 17 12.87 3.07 7.63
N PRO A 18 13.45 1.90 7.96
CA PRO A 18 12.95 1.06 9.05
C PRO A 18 13.10 1.69 10.44
N ALA A 19 14.00 2.66 10.60
CA ALA A 19 14.25 3.36 11.86
C ALA A 19 13.28 4.54 12.09
N ALA A 20 12.50 4.94 11.08
CA ALA A 20 11.46 5.94 11.25
C ALA A 20 10.40 5.47 12.28
N PRO A 21 9.73 6.40 12.97
CA PRO A 21 8.55 6.11 13.78
C PRO A 21 7.49 5.28 13.02
N ASP A 22 6.73 4.43 13.71
CA ASP A 22 5.75 3.52 13.09
C ASP A 22 4.67 4.25 12.27
N ASP A 23 4.34 5.47 12.69
CA ASP A 23 3.45 6.41 12.01
C ASP A 23 4.06 7.04 10.74
N GLN A 24 5.37 6.92 10.55
CA GLN A 24 6.13 7.55 9.46
C GLN A 24 6.77 6.53 8.51
N LYS A 25 6.76 5.24 8.85
CA LYS A 25 7.24 4.16 7.97
C LYS A 25 6.49 4.17 6.64
N GLN A 26 7.24 4.02 5.56
CA GLN A 26 6.76 3.96 4.18
C GLN A 26 7.39 2.76 3.46
N CYS A 27 6.62 2.14 2.56
CA CYS A 27 7.14 1.10 1.68
C CYS A 27 7.89 1.66 0.47
N THR A 28 8.89 0.92 0.00
CA THR A 28 9.62 1.22 -1.24
C THR A 28 8.70 1.04 -2.46
N LEU A 29 8.64 2.06 -3.33
CA LEU A 29 7.89 2.00 -4.59
C LEU A 29 8.60 1.17 -5.68
N GLU A 30 9.91 0.99 -5.55
CA GLU A 30 10.72 0.27 -6.52
C GLU A 30 10.35 -1.21 -6.57
N MET A 31 10.28 -1.71 -7.80
CA MET A 31 10.19 -3.13 -8.04
C MET A 31 11.44 -3.88 -7.54
N SER A 32 11.22 -5.03 -6.90
CA SER A 32 12.30 -5.89 -6.41
C SER A 32 13.14 -6.48 -7.54
N SER A 33 14.34 -6.97 -7.21
CA SER A 33 15.15 -7.74 -8.17
C SER A 33 14.41 -9.00 -8.67
N GLU A 34 13.57 -9.61 -7.83
CA GLU A 34 12.70 -10.71 -8.22
C GLU A 34 11.67 -10.24 -9.26
N ALA A 35 10.98 -9.14 -9.02
CA ALA A 35 10.03 -8.54 -9.96
C ALA A 35 10.70 -8.09 -11.27
N LYS A 36 11.93 -7.56 -11.22
CA LYS A 36 12.73 -7.17 -12.40
C LYS A 36 13.14 -8.37 -13.26
N LYS A 37 13.54 -9.48 -12.62
CA LYS A 37 13.97 -10.70 -13.31
C LYS A 37 12.79 -11.52 -13.84
N LYS A 38 11.59 -11.29 -13.32
CA LYS A 38 10.38 -11.99 -13.74
C LYS A 38 9.93 -11.50 -15.12
N LYS A 39 10.52 -12.09 -16.16
CA LYS A 39 10.11 -11.91 -17.56
C LYS A 39 8.95 -12.82 -17.95
N GLU A 40 8.66 -13.86 -17.16
CA GLU A 40 7.64 -14.88 -17.45
C GLU A 40 6.38 -14.73 -16.59
N ALA A 41 5.24 -15.15 -17.16
CA ALA A 41 3.96 -15.18 -16.48
C ALA A 41 3.98 -16.18 -15.31
N PHE A 42 3.28 -15.85 -14.21
CA PHE A 42 3.10 -16.80 -13.12
C PHE A 42 2.31 -18.01 -13.61
N PRO A 43 2.55 -19.21 -13.04
CA PRO A 43 1.78 -20.39 -13.38
C PRO A 43 0.28 -20.10 -13.17
N PRO A 44 -0.61 -20.59 -14.06
CA PRO A 44 -2.05 -20.36 -13.94
C PRO A 44 -2.58 -20.79 -12.58
N ALA A 45 -3.20 -19.84 -11.88
CA ALA A 45 -3.82 -20.13 -10.60
C ALA A 45 -5.08 -20.99 -10.80
N PRO A 46 -5.42 -21.89 -9.85
CA PRO A 46 -6.65 -22.65 -9.89
C PRO A 46 -7.86 -21.74 -10.06
N HIS A 47 -8.77 -22.10 -10.97
CA HIS A 47 -9.94 -21.28 -11.30
C HIS A 47 -10.82 -20.89 -10.10
N LYS A 48 -10.85 -21.73 -9.06
CA LYS A 48 -11.50 -21.47 -7.77
C LYS A 48 -10.92 -20.28 -6.99
N MET A 49 -9.67 -19.88 -7.24
CA MET A 49 -9.05 -18.70 -6.65
C MET A 49 -9.38 -17.41 -7.42
N LEU A 50 -9.84 -17.54 -8.67
CA LEU A 50 -10.16 -16.42 -9.55
C LEU A 50 -11.66 -16.03 -9.51
N LYS A 51 -12.45 -16.68 -8.66
CA LYS A 51 -13.89 -16.45 -8.53
C LYS A 51 -14.25 -15.91 -7.16
N ALA A 52 -15.00 -14.80 -7.12
CA ALA A 52 -15.44 -14.14 -5.89
C ALA A 52 -16.10 -15.11 -4.88
N LYS A 53 -16.97 -16.00 -5.38
CA LYS A 53 -17.73 -16.96 -4.56
C LYS A 53 -16.84 -17.98 -3.83
N THR A 54 -15.68 -18.33 -4.40
CA THR A 54 -14.82 -19.41 -3.91
C THR A 54 -13.49 -18.93 -3.33
N ALA A 55 -13.04 -17.72 -3.68
CA ALA A 55 -11.76 -17.15 -3.24
C ALA A 55 -11.63 -17.10 -1.71
N ASN A 56 -12.69 -16.66 -1.00
CA ASN A 56 -12.70 -16.63 0.46
C ASN A 56 -12.51 -18.01 1.10
N ALA A 57 -13.21 -19.03 0.58
CA ALA A 57 -13.15 -20.39 1.12
C ALA A 57 -11.76 -21.00 0.93
N GLU A 58 -11.16 -20.80 -0.26
CA GLU A 58 -9.80 -21.25 -0.54
C GLU A 58 -8.76 -20.51 0.29
N ALA A 59 -8.86 -19.18 0.42
CA ALA A 59 -7.97 -18.41 1.28
C ALA A 59 -8.03 -18.88 2.74
N ARG A 60 -9.23 -19.17 3.27
CA ARG A 60 -9.40 -19.77 4.60
C ARG A 60 -8.73 -21.13 4.71
N ARG A 61 -8.89 -21.99 3.71
CA ARG A 61 -8.26 -23.32 3.66
C ARG A 61 -6.73 -23.22 3.67
N MET A 62 -6.17 -22.24 2.95
CA MET A 62 -4.72 -22.00 2.89
C MET A 62 -4.16 -21.45 4.21
N CYS A 63 -4.93 -20.63 4.91
CA CYS A 63 -4.55 -20.13 6.24
C CYS A 63 -4.69 -21.22 7.34
N SER A 64 -5.69 -22.09 7.22
CA SER A 64 -6.09 -23.03 8.27
C SER A 64 -5.48 -24.41 8.06
N VAL A 65 -4.34 -24.67 8.67
CA VAL A 65 -3.78 -26.04 8.76
C VAL A 65 -4.46 -26.83 9.90
N LYS A 66 -5.11 -26.16 10.87
CA LYS A 66 -5.82 -26.79 12.00
C LYS A 66 -7.10 -26.02 12.35
N LYS A 67 -8.15 -26.73 12.79
CA LYS A 67 -9.54 -26.28 13.02
C LYS A 67 -9.77 -25.13 14.02
N HIS A 68 -8.74 -24.43 14.52
CA HIS A 68 -8.90 -23.44 15.57
C HIS A 68 -7.99 -22.21 15.36
N ALA A 69 -8.56 -21.13 14.80
CA ALA A 69 -8.22 -19.73 15.08
C ALA A 69 -9.09 -18.79 14.23
N ARG A 70 -9.45 -17.63 14.79
CA ARG A 70 -10.01 -16.49 14.04
C ARG A 70 -8.88 -15.89 13.20
N ILE A 71 -8.74 -16.33 11.95
CA ILE A 71 -7.76 -15.78 11.00
C ILE A 71 -8.19 -14.36 10.63
N PRO A 72 -7.30 -13.34 10.75
CA PRO A 72 -7.65 -11.98 10.39
C PRO A 72 -7.81 -11.84 8.87
N ARG A 73 -8.67 -10.91 8.45
CA ARG A 73 -9.08 -10.74 7.05
C ARG A 73 -7.90 -10.42 6.13
N ASN A 74 -7.00 -9.54 6.54
CA ASN A 74 -5.80 -9.21 5.78
C ASN A 74 -4.90 -10.43 5.51
N ALA A 75 -4.71 -11.32 6.49
CA ALA A 75 -3.98 -12.57 6.28
C ALA A 75 -4.63 -13.47 5.21
N MET A 76 -5.97 -13.50 5.16
CA MET A 76 -6.69 -14.23 4.10
C MET A 76 -6.55 -13.56 2.74
N LEU A 77 -6.73 -12.24 2.68
CA LEU A 77 -6.62 -11.46 1.45
C LEU A 77 -5.23 -11.60 0.81
N GLY A 78 -4.18 -11.82 1.60
CA GLY A 78 -2.84 -12.12 1.07
C GLY A 78 -2.77 -13.34 0.12
N PHE A 79 -3.74 -14.27 0.20
CA PHE A 79 -3.84 -15.44 -0.69
C PHE A 79 -4.69 -15.21 -1.94
N TYR A 80 -5.36 -14.06 -2.06
CA TYR A 80 -6.10 -13.74 -3.27
C TYR A 80 -5.14 -13.57 -4.43
N VAL A 81 -5.62 -13.88 -5.63
CA VAL A 81 -4.79 -13.91 -6.84
C VAL A 81 -5.31 -12.90 -7.85
N LEU A 82 -4.38 -12.22 -8.53
CA LEU A 82 -4.72 -11.30 -9.62
C LEU A 82 -5.16 -12.07 -10.87
N PRO A 83 -6.38 -11.82 -11.41
CA PRO A 83 -6.82 -12.40 -12.67
C PRO A 83 -6.32 -11.61 -13.90
N PHE A 84 -5.66 -10.47 -13.71
CA PHE A 84 -5.26 -9.53 -14.76
C PHE A 84 -3.85 -8.97 -14.57
N GLY A 85 -3.41 -8.17 -15.54
CA GLY A 85 -2.20 -7.35 -15.45
C GLY A 85 -0.89 -8.11 -15.66
N LYS A 86 0.24 -7.41 -15.52
CA LYS A 86 1.59 -7.99 -15.74
C LYS A 86 1.95 -9.09 -14.74
N TYR A 87 1.33 -9.07 -13.56
CA TYR A 87 1.52 -10.09 -12.52
C TYR A 87 0.28 -10.98 -12.36
N LYS A 88 -0.44 -11.22 -13.46
CA LYS A 88 -1.54 -12.19 -13.50
C LYS A 88 -1.09 -13.52 -12.87
N HIS A 89 -1.97 -14.11 -12.08
CA HIS A 89 -1.77 -15.31 -11.28
C HIS A 89 -0.85 -15.19 -10.05
N CYS A 90 -0.30 -14.01 -9.75
CA CYS A 90 0.39 -13.78 -8.48
C CYS A 90 -0.59 -13.52 -7.33
N THR A 91 -0.13 -13.76 -6.10
CA THR A 91 -0.91 -13.45 -4.90
C THR A 91 -0.79 -11.98 -4.53
N PHE A 92 -1.78 -11.44 -3.82
CA PHE A 92 -1.74 -10.08 -3.28
C PHE A 92 -0.53 -9.89 -2.35
N ARG A 93 -0.19 -10.92 -1.55
CA ARG A 93 1.02 -10.94 -0.73
C ARG A 93 2.27 -10.80 -1.58
N TRP A 94 2.39 -11.56 -2.66
CA TRP A 94 3.57 -11.45 -3.53
C TRP A 94 3.68 -10.04 -4.12
N LEU A 95 2.57 -9.47 -4.58
CA LEU A 95 2.55 -8.13 -5.18
C LEU A 95 3.04 -7.06 -4.19
N ILE A 96 2.49 -7.02 -2.99
CA ILE A 96 2.85 -6.00 -1.98
C ILE A 96 4.30 -6.14 -1.47
N GLU A 97 4.87 -7.35 -1.52
CA GLU A 97 6.27 -7.61 -1.14
C GLU A 97 7.28 -7.23 -2.24
N ASN A 98 6.83 -7.12 -3.50
CA ASN A 98 7.72 -7.07 -4.66
C ASN A 98 7.54 -5.85 -5.57
N ASP A 99 6.35 -5.26 -5.66
CA ASP A 99 6.11 -4.09 -6.50
C ASP A 99 4.91 -3.28 -5.97
N VAL A 100 5.18 -2.48 -4.92
CA VAL A 100 4.18 -1.59 -4.31
C VAL A 100 3.78 -0.47 -5.27
N GLY A 101 4.67 -0.05 -6.17
CA GLY A 101 4.36 0.93 -7.21
C GLY A 101 3.25 0.44 -8.14
N TYR A 102 3.34 -0.81 -8.61
CA TYR A 102 2.28 -1.39 -9.44
C TYR A 102 0.98 -1.65 -8.69
N LEU A 103 1.06 -2.08 -7.41
CA LEU A 103 -0.10 -2.17 -6.53
C LEU A 103 -0.85 -0.84 -6.46
N LYS A 104 -0.11 0.25 -6.21
CA LYS A 104 -0.67 1.59 -6.13
C LYS A 104 -1.34 2.02 -7.43
N TYR A 105 -0.67 1.81 -8.56
CA TYR A 105 -1.24 2.07 -9.88
C TYR A 105 -2.60 1.39 -10.08
N ILE A 106 -2.74 0.11 -9.71
CA ILE A 106 -4.02 -0.61 -9.82
C ILE A 106 -5.11 0.02 -8.93
N VAL A 107 -4.78 0.32 -7.66
CA VAL A 107 -5.74 0.85 -6.67
C VAL A 107 -6.21 2.26 -7.05
N ASP A 108 -5.29 3.12 -7.50
CA ASP A 108 -5.60 4.48 -7.93
C ASP A 108 -6.46 4.45 -9.20
N THR A 109 -6.05 3.66 -10.19
CA THR A 109 -6.81 3.49 -11.43
C THR A 109 -8.22 2.98 -11.16
N HIS A 110 -8.36 1.97 -10.30
CA HIS A 110 -9.68 1.45 -9.89
C HIS A 110 -10.54 2.52 -9.21
N THR A 111 -9.94 3.33 -8.34
CA THR A 111 -10.66 4.40 -7.62
C THR A 111 -11.16 5.47 -8.60
N GLU A 112 -10.36 5.86 -9.59
CA GLU A 112 -10.77 6.81 -10.63
C GLU A 112 -11.81 6.22 -11.59
N GLU A 113 -11.65 4.95 -11.98
CA GLU A 113 -12.60 4.22 -12.80
C GLU A 113 -13.97 4.10 -12.12
N ALA A 114 -13.99 3.80 -10.82
CA ALA A 114 -15.21 3.67 -10.01
C ALA A 114 -15.98 4.99 -9.87
N LYS A 115 -15.30 6.14 -9.92
CA LYS A 115 -15.95 7.47 -9.93
C LYS A 115 -16.64 7.78 -11.25
N ARG A 116 -16.13 7.24 -12.37
CA ARG A 116 -16.60 7.56 -13.73
C ARG A 116 -17.67 6.60 -14.25
N ARG A 117 -17.72 5.38 -13.73
CA ARG A 117 -18.62 4.32 -14.20
C ARG A 117 -19.85 4.20 -13.31
N SER A 118 -21.00 3.97 -13.93
CA SER A 118 -22.27 3.72 -13.23
C SER A 118 -22.48 2.24 -12.88
N GLU A 119 -21.77 1.32 -13.54
CA GLU A 119 -21.93 -0.13 -13.35
C GLU A 119 -20.59 -0.79 -12.97
N PRO A 120 -20.61 -1.78 -12.04
CA PRO A 120 -19.42 -2.53 -11.66
C PRO A 120 -18.87 -3.41 -12.79
N GLY A 121 -17.56 -3.38 -12.98
CA GLY A 121 -16.83 -4.29 -13.85
C GLY A 121 -16.72 -5.71 -13.29
N ALA A 122 -16.45 -6.68 -14.17
CA ALA A 122 -16.32 -8.09 -13.78
C ALA A 122 -15.19 -8.35 -12.75
N ASP A 123 -14.15 -7.53 -12.75
CA ASP A 123 -12.98 -7.63 -11.86
C ASP A 123 -13.02 -6.64 -10.68
N ASP A 124 -14.10 -5.88 -10.50
CA ASP A 124 -14.14 -4.84 -9.47
C ASP A 124 -14.03 -5.44 -8.07
N TRP A 125 -14.66 -6.58 -7.82
CA TRP A 125 -14.59 -7.27 -6.53
C TRP A 125 -13.15 -7.61 -6.10
N VAL A 126 -12.26 -7.93 -7.06
CA VAL A 126 -10.87 -8.29 -6.77
C VAL A 126 -10.01 -7.04 -6.60
N LYS A 127 -10.30 -5.96 -7.35
CA LYS A 127 -9.65 -4.66 -7.18
C LYS A 127 -10.04 -4.01 -5.84
N ASP A 128 -11.30 -4.13 -5.44
CA ASP A 128 -11.79 -3.70 -4.12
C ASP A 128 -11.11 -4.47 -3.00
N ALA A 129 -11.01 -5.80 -3.13
CA ALA A 129 -10.29 -6.65 -2.18
C ALA A 129 -8.80 -6.29 -2.11
N LEU A 130 -8.18 -5.92 -3.25
CA LEU A 130 -6.77 -5.49 -3.29
C LEU A 130 -6.59 -4.14 -2.59
N LYS A 131 -7.50 -3.19 -2.81
CA LYS A 131 -7.53 -1.91 -2.09
C LYS A 131 -7.68 -2.12 -0.59
N GLU A 132 -8.63 -2.95 -0.17
CA GLU A 132 -8.81 -3.31 1.25
C GLU A 132 -7.53 -3.92 1.84
N TYR A 133 -6.90 -4.85 1.13
CA TYR A 133 -5.66 -5.46 1.56
C TYR A 133 -4.54 -4.43 1.73
N ALA A 134 -4.37 -3.53 0.76
CA ALA A 134 -3.35 -2.49 0.82
C ALA A 134 -3.56 -1.51 1.98
N LEU A 135 -4.82 -1.11 2.22
CA LEU A 135 -5.19 -0.22 3.33
C LEU A 135 -5.01 -0.87 4.72
N SER A 136 -4.96 -2.20 4.78
CA SER A 136 -4.70 -2.91 6.04
C SER A 136 -3.25 -2.79 6.55
N PHE A 137 -2.35 -2.20 5.75
CA PHE A 137 -0.95 -1.96 6.12
C PHE A 137 -0.64 -0.45 6.09
N PRO A 138 -0.52 0.20 7.26
CA PRO A 138 -0.26 1.64 7.32
C PRO A 138 0.94 2.14 6.49
N PRO A 139 2.08 1.41 6.42
CA PRO A 139 3.21 1.84 5.57
C PRO A 139 2.92 1.83 4.06
N VAL A 140 1.90 1.07 3.64
CA VAL A 140 1.44 0.99 2.24
C VAL A 140 0.33 2.00 2.00
N SER A 141 -0.64 2.12 2.91
CA SER A 141 -1.76 3.06 2.77
C SER A 141 -1.29 4.51 2.71
N ARG A 142 -0.30 4.90 3.54
CA ARG A 142 0.26 6.25 3.48
C ARG A 142 0.80 6.54 2.09
N LEU A 143 1.53 5.62 1.50
CA LEU A 143 2.00 5.75 0.12
C LEU A 143 0.84 5.88 -0.89
N LEU A 144 -0.27 5.17 -0.65
CA LEU A 144 -1.50 5.30 -1.47
C LEU A 144 -2.15 6.68 -1.32
N GLU A 145 -2.14 7.28 -0.13
CA GLU A 145 -2.63 8.64 0.15
C GLU A 145 -1.73 9.75 -0.44
N VAL A 146 -0.48 9.42 -0.81
CA VAL A 146 0.59 10.40 -1.11
C VAL A 146 0.82 10.73 -2.60
N ASN A 147 0.36 9.96 -3.60
CA ASN A 147 0.67 10.31 -5.02
C ASN A 147 -0.53 10.86 -5.82
N VAL A 148 -0.90 12.10 -5.54
CA VAL A 148 -0.99 13.12 -6.60
C VAL A 148 0.05 14.14 -6.16
N ASP A 149 1.26 14.16 -6.69
CA ASP A 149 1.69 14.09 -8.08
C ASP A 149 3.18 13.67 -8.05
N ARG A 150 3.78 13.49 -9.23
CA ARG A 150 5.23 13.55 -9.46
C ARG A 150 5.99 12.23 -9.58
N THR A 151 6.09 11.79 -10.83
CA THR A 151 7.33 11.63 -11.60
C THR A 151 8.44 12.71 -11.35
N VAL A 152 8.47 13.44 -10.22
CA VAL A 152 9.14 14.75 -10.08
C VAL A 152 9.70 15.02 -8.66
N TYR A 153 10.23 14.03 -7.96
CA TYR A 153 11.15 14.33 -6.84
C TYR A 153 12.36 13.40 -6.86
N ASP A 154 13.18 13.57 -7.89
CA ASP A 154 14.63 13.29 -7.92
C ASP A 154 15.41 14.18 -6.90
N GLN A 155 14.78 14.61 -5.81
CA GLN A 155 15.41 15.42 -4.78
C GLN A 155 15.91 14.50 -3.67
N ALA A 156 17.19 14.13 -3.74
CA ALA A 156 17.92 13.68 -2.56
C ALA A 156 17.92 14.83 -1.52
N GLY A 157 17.43 14.58 -0.31
CA GLY A 157 17.31 15.63 0.70
C GLY A 157 16.69 15.17 2.04
N PRO A 158 16.47 16.11 2.99
CA PRO A 158 16.04 15.80 4.37
C PRO A 158 14.63 15.23 4.51
N PHE A 159 13.95 14.95 3.39
CA PHE A 159 12.56 14.51 3.34
C PHE A 159 12.39 12.99 3.18
N ASP A 160 13.51 12.26 3.21
CA ASP A 160 13.54 10.80 3.02
C ASP A 160 12.76 9.99 4.07
N GLY A 161 12.31 10.64 5.15
CA GLY A 161 11.48 10.06 6.21
C GLY A 161 10.20 10.82 6.53
N VAL A 162 9.80 11.81 5.73
CA VAL A 162 8.63 12.66 6.04
C VAL A 162 7.43 12.21 5.19
N THR A 163 6.26 12.04 5.82
CA THR A 163 5.01 11.73 5.09
C THR A 163 4.57 12.94 4.26
N PHE A 164 3.81 12.71 3.18
CA PHE A 164 3.24 13.81 2.39
C PHE A 164 2.38 14.74 3.23
N GLU A 165 1.56 14.19 4.12
CA GLU A 165 0.74 14.99 5.01
C GLU A 165 1.60 15.94 5.85
N ARG A 166 2.72 15.44 6.38
CA ARG A 166 3.65 16.26 7.15
C ARG A 166 4.38 17.27 6.27
N MET A 167 4.77 16.90 5.05
CA MET A 167 5.36 17.81 4.07
C MET A 167 4.38 18.93 3.69
N HIS A 168 3.13 18.58 3.41
CA HIS A 168 2.06 19.51 3.07
C HIS A 168 1.78 20.47 4.23
N GLN A 169 1.75 19.96 5.47
CA GLN A 169 1.67 20.81 6.67
C GLN A 169 2.88 21.76 6.77
N MET A 170 4.09 21.28 6.48
CA MET A 170 5.30 22.11 6.49
C MET A 170 5.26 23.19 5.39
N TYR A 171 4.79 22.86 4.19
CA TYR A 171 4.59 23.83 3.11
C TYR A 171 3.51 24.85 3.43
N ALA A 172 2.34 24.40 3.90
CA ALA A 172 1.26 25.29 4.32
C ALA A 172 1.72 26.22 5.46
N ALA A 173 2.50 25.70 6.41
CA ALA A 173 3.09 26.52 7.47
C ALA A 173 4.15 27.51 6.92
N HIS A 174 4.92 27.13 5.89
CA HIS A 174 5.88 28.02 5.24
C HIS A 174 5.16 29.13 4.46
N GLU A 175 4.15 28.80 3.66
CA GLU A 175 3.33 29.80 2.95
C GLU A 175 2.63 30.75 3.93
N ALA A 176 2.10 30.22 5.03
CA ALA A 176 1.51 31.05 6.09
C ALA A 176 2.54 31.99 6.75
N LYS A 177 3.78 31.52 6.96
CA LYS A 177 4.88 32.36 7.48
C LYS A 177 5.33 33.42 6.47
N GLU A 178 5.34 33.11 5.17
CA GLU A 178 5.70 34.04 4.10
C GLU A 178 4.62 35.11 3.89
N ALA A 179 3.34 34.73 3.98
CA ALA A 179 2.19 35.61 3.87
C ALA A 179 1.93 36.47 5.12
N ALA A 180 2.59 36.18 6.23
CA ALA A 180 2.48 36.93 7.47
C ALA A 180 3.10 38.34 7.36
N SER A 181 2.53 39.29 8.11
CA SER A 181 3.08 40.65 8.23
C SER A 181 4.43 40.66 8.92
N ASP A 182 5.18 41.77 8.80
CA ASP A 182 6.52 41.88 9.38
C ASP A 182 6.53 41.74 10.91
N GLU A 183 5.46 42.17 11.58
CA GLU A 183 5.28 41.99 13.04
C GLU A 183 5.08 40.52 13.42
N GLU A 184 4.27 39.78 12.65
CA GLU A 184 4.03 38.35 12.87
C GLU A 184 5.29 37.52 12.57
N LYS A 185 6.06 37.89 11.53
CA LYS A 185 7.38 37.30 11.23
C LYS A 185 8.40 37.55 12.35
N GLN A 186 8.34 38.70 13.02
CA GLN A 186 9.16 39.00 14.20
C GLN A 186 8.78 38.07 15.39
N GLN A 187 7.48 37.88 15.64
CA GLN A 187 6.99 36.97 16.68
C GLN A 187 7.35 35.51 16.41
N PHE A 188 7.23 35.03 15.16
CA PHE A 188 7.63 33.65 14.82
C PHE A 188 9.11 33.38 15.04
N ARG A 189 9.99 34.36 14.79
CA ARG A 189 11.43 34.28 15.05
C ARG A 189 11.75 34.20 16.53
N LEU A 190 11.07 34.98 17.36
CA LEU A 190 11.24 34.96 18.83
C LEU A 190 10.76 33.63 19.44
N ALA A 191 9.72 33.01 18.88
CA ALA A 191 9.17 31.75 19.38
C ALA A 191 9.97 30.48 19.01
N HIS A 192 10.99 30.58 18.13
CA HIS A 192 11.85 29.43 17.74
C HIS A 192 13.25 29.49 18.39
N VAL A 193 13.48 30.42 19.31
CA VAL A 193 14.70 30.52 20.13
C VAL A 193 14.36 30.15 21.57
N GLU A 194 13.98 28.89 21.81
CA GLU A 194 13.99 28.22 23.11
C GLU A 194 14.40 26.75 22.93
#